data_AF-A0A9E2TQ90-F1
#
_entry.id   AF-A0A9E2TQ90-F1
#
_cell.length_a   1.000
_cell.length_b   1.000
_cell.length_c   1.000
_cell.angle_alpha   90.00
_cell.angle_beta   90.00
_cell.angle_gamma   90.00
#
_symmetry.space_group_name_H-M   'P 1'
#
loop_
_entity.id
_entity.type
_entity.pdbx_description
1 polymer ?
#
loop_
_entity_poly.entity_id
_entity_poly.type
_entity_poly.pdbx_seq_one_letter_code
_entity_poly.pdbx_strand_id
1 'polypeptide(L)' 'MAKQLFIRQIAAPLGRAPSAVIREITCQGGRCAYRAAAADARAWERARRPEPCRLATVSRTPTTRRQ' A
#
# COMPACT_ATOMS: atom_id res chain seq x y z
N MET A 1 13.57 -11.74 -18.91
CA MET A 1 12.68 -10.62 -19.27
C MET A 1 11.68 -10.41 -18.14
N ALA A 2 11.73 -9.27 -17.46
CA ALA A 2 10.79 -8.97 -16.37
C ALA A 2 9.38 -8.79 -16.94
N LYS A 3 8.41 -9.62 -16.53
CA LYS A 3 7.02 -9.46 -16.97
C LYS A 3 6.51 -8.09 -16.50
N GLN A 4 6.28 -7.19 -17.45
CA GLN A 4 5.57 -5.95 -17.18
C GLN A 4 4.08 -6.27 -17.04
N LEU A 5 3.71 -6.92 -15.93
CA LEU A 5 2.30 -7.12 -15.58
C LEU A 5 1.64 -5.73 -15.53
N PHE A 6 0.53 -5.60 -16.25
CA PHE A 6 -0.29 -4.40 -16.19
C PHE A 6 -0.75 -4.23 -14.74
N ILE A 7 -0.64 -3.03 -14.18
CA ILE A 7 -0.94 -2.78 -12.76
C ILE A 7 -2.35 -3.25 -12.38
N ARG A 8 -3.30 -3.19 -13.33
CA ARG A 8 -4.66 -3.72 -13.14
C ARG A 8 -4.69 -5.23 -12.90
N GLN A 9 -3.83 -6.00 -13.57
CA GLN A 9 -3.71 -7.45 -13.39
C GLN A 9 -3.05 -7.82 -12.06
N ILE A 10 -2.23 -6.92 -11.50
CA ILE A 10 -1.66 -7.08 -10.15
C ILE A 10 -2.70 -6.69 -9.10
N ALA A 11 -3.42 -5.58 -9.33
CA ALA A 11 -4.34 -5.00 -8.36
C ALA A 11 -5.64 -5.82 -8.20
N ALA A 12 -6.13 -6.45 -9.28
CA ALA A 12 -7.33 -7.27 -9.30
C ALA A 12 -7.28 -8.44 -8.29
N PRO A 13 -6.27 -9.34 -8.30
CA PRO A 13 -6.19 -10.41 -7.31
C PRO A 13 -5.91 -9.91 -5.89
N LEU A 14 -5.35 -8.71 -5.73
CA LEU A 14 -5.12 -8.08 -4.43
C LEU A 14 -6.38 -7.37 -3.87
N GLY A 15 -7.46 -7.26 -4.64
CA GLY A 15 -8.65 -6.49 -4.27
C GLY A 15 -8.36 -4.99 -4.05
N ARG A 16 -7.29 -4.47 -4.66
CA ARG A 16 -6.84 -3.09 -4.50
C ARG A 16 -7.14 -2.27 -5.76
N ALA A 17 -7.28 -0.96 -5.59
CA ALA A 17 -7.35 -0.06 -6.73
C ALA A 17 -5.98 0.04 -7.42
N PRO A 18 -5.90 0.09 -8.76
CA PRO A 18 -4.63 0.23 -9.48
C PRO A 18 -3.89 1.53 -9.10
N SER A 19 -4.61 2.60 -8.75
CA SER A 19 -4.03 3.85 -8.23
C SER A 19 -3.33 3.68 -6.88
N ALA A 20 -3.77 2.73 -6.05
CA ALA A 20 -3.13 2.41 -4.78
C ALA A 20 -1.77 1.75 -5.01
N VAL A 21 -1.71 0.78 -5.94
CA VAL A 21 -0.46 0.11 -6.33
C VAL A 21 0.53 1.09 -6.95
N ILE A 22 0.06 2.02 -7.79
CA ILE A 22 0.92 3.09 -8.34
C ILE A 22 1.44 4.00 -7.23
N ARG A 23 0.57 4.47 -6.34
CA ARG A 23 0.99 5.35 -5.22
C ARG A 23 2.02 4.68 -4.33
N GLU A 24 1.85 3.40 -4.03
CA GLU A 24 2.81 2.61 -3.27
C GLU A 24 4.16 2.55 -3.99
N ILE A 25 4.16 2.11 -5.25
CA ILE A 25 5.38 2.03 -6.07
C ILE A 25 6.09 3.39 -6.14
N THR A 26 5.37 4.47 -6.46
CA THR A 26 5.95 5.82 -6.58
C THR A 26 6.47 6.33 -5.23
N CYS A 27 5.74 6.11 -4.13
CA CYS A 27 6.17 6.53 -2.79
C CYS A 27 7.42 5.77 -2.31
N GLN A 28 7.62 4.54 -2.77
CA GLN A 28 8.84 3.76 -2.55
C GLN A 28 9.99 4.08 -3.54
N GLY A 29 9.86 5.12 -4.39
CA GLY A 29 10.92 5.54 -5.33
C GLY A 29 10.73 5.04 -6.77
N GLY A 30 9.55 4.54 -7.11
CA GLY A 30 9.20 4.09 -8.46
C GLY A 30 9.50 2.61 -8.71
N ARG A 31 9.13 2.13 -9.90
CA ARG A 31 9.13 0.69 -10.25
C ARG A 31 10.52 0.06 -10.24
N CYS A 32 11.57 0.84 -10.52
CA CYS A 32 12.96 0.36 -10.50
C CYS A 32 13.57 0.32 -9.09
N ALA A 33 13.10 1.20 -8.19
CA ALA A 33 13.57 1.26 -6.81
C ALA A 33 12.69 0.46 -5.85
N TYR A 34 11.49 0.04 -6.28
CA TYR A 34 10.55 -0.71 -5.47
C TYR A 34 11.14 -2.06 -5.03
N ARG A 35 11.52 -2.12 -3.75
CA ARG A 35 12.00 -3.34 -3.08
C ARG A 35 10.98 -3.73 -2.01
N ALA A 36 10.16 -4.74 -2.29
CA ALA A 36 9.11 -5.22 -1.39
C ALA A 36 9.63 -5.51 0.03
N ALA A 37 10.79 -6.19 0.14
CA ALA A 37 11.42 -6.49 1.43
C ALA A 37 11.82 -5.22 2.22
N ALA A 38 12.29 -4.17 1.53
CA ALA A 38 12.67 -2.91 2.18
C ALA A 38 11.43 -2.09 2.60
N ALA A 39 10.37 -2.12 1.80
CA ALA A 39 9.09 -1.50 2.13
C ALA A 39 8.47 -2.16 3.37
N ASP A 40 8.50 -3.48 3.46
CA ASP A 40 8.02 -4.26 4.59
C ASP A 40 8.84 -3.98 5.85
N ALA A 41 10.17 -4.04 5.76
CA ALA A 41 11.07 -3.71 6.88
C ALA A 41 10.82 -2.29 7.43
N ARG A 42 10.58 -1.31 6.55
CA ARG A 42 10.25 0.07 6.94
C ARG A 42 8.85 0.19 7.54
N ALA A 43 7.89 -0.62 7.11
CA ALA A 43 6.57 -0.71 7.75
C ALA A 43 6.67 -1.30 9.16
N TRP A 44 7.45 -2.37 9.34
CA TRP A 44 7.75 -2.95 10.66
C TRP A 44 8.46 -1.96 11.58
N GLU A 45 9.46 -1.23 11.09
CA GLU A 45 10.16 -0.21 11.86
C GLU A 45 9.21 0.90 12.34
N ARG A 46 8.33 1.37 11.45
CA ARG A 46 7.30 2.36 11.81
C ARG A 46 6.28 1.82 12.81
N ALA A 47 5.91 0.54 12.69
CA ALA A 47 5.01 -0.12 13.63
C ALA A 47 5.62 -0.32 15.03
N ARG A 48 6.96 -0.38 15.14
CA ARG A 48 7.67 -0.44 16.43
C ARG A 48 7.70 0.89 17.18
N ARG A 49 7.41 2.01 16.51
CA ARG A 49 7.32 3.32 17.19
C ARG A 49 6.07 3.30 18.07
N PRO A 50 6.14 3.64 19.38
CA PRO A 50 5.02 3.56 20.32
C PRO A 50 3.87 4.55 20.05
N GLU A 51 3.91 5.29 18.95
CA GLU A 51 2.74 6.04 18.50
C GLU A 51 1.82 5.10 17.72
N PRO A 52 0.54 5.00 18.10
CA PRO A 52 -0.39 4.13 17.40
C PRO A 52 -0.43 4.53 15.92
N CYS A 53 -0.28 3.53 15.05
CA CYS A 53 -0.48 3.70 13.61
C CYS A 53 -1.76 4.49 13.39
N ARG A 54 -1.74 5.54 12.56
CA ARG A 54 -2.89 6.43 12.37
C ARG A 54 -4.19 5.67 12.09
N LEU A 55 -4.10 4.54 11.36
CA LEU A 55 -5.19 3.58 11.09
C LEU A 55 -5.77 2.88 12.33
N ALA A 56 -4.98 2.64 13.38
CA ALA A 56 -5.44 2.12 14.66
C ALA A 56 -6.13 3.21 15.50
N THR A 57 -5.73 4.48 15.33
CA THR A 57 -6.36 5.63 16.01
C THR A 57 -7.67 6.08 15.34
N VAL A 58 -7.76 6.03 14.01
CA VAL A 58 -9.05 6.14 13.32
C VAL A 58 -9.71 4.77 13.27
N SER A 59 -10.54 4.49 14.28
CA SER A 59 -11.59 3.47 14.15
C SER A 59 -12.31 3.70 12.82
N ARG A 60 -12.42 2.66 11.97
CA ARG A 60 -13.23 2.69 10.74
C ARG A 60 -14.67 2.93 11.16
N THR A 61 -15.05 4.19 11.32
CA THR A 61 -16.45 4.56 11.34
C THR A 61 -16.98 4.15 9.97
N PRO A 62 -18.01 3.28 9.89
CA PRO A 62 -18.68 3.07 8.62
C PRO A 62 -19.27 4.42 8.24
N THR A 63 -18.64 5.11 7.29
CA THR A 63 -19.27 6.26 6.66
C THR A 63 -20.43 5.67 5.86
N THR A 64 -21.63 5.65 6.44
CA THR A 64 -22.85 5.33 5.71
C THR A 64 -22.90 6.26 4.51
N ARG A 65 -22.61 5.71 3.33
CA ARG A 65 -22.96 6.34 2.06
C ARG A 65 -24.44 6.07 1.87
N ARG A 66 -25.29 6.89 2.48
CA ARG A 66 -26.70 7.02 2.10
C ARG A 66 -26.72 7.46 0.64
N GLN A 67 -27.18 6.59 -0.24
CA GLN A 67 -28.05 6.96 -1.34
C GLN A 67 -29.40 6.34 -1.03
#